data_AF-A0A6J1T2B6-F1
#
_entry.id   AF-A0A6J1T2B6-F1
#
_cell.length_a   1.000
_cell.length_b   1.000
_cell.length_c   1.000
_cell.angle_alpha   90.00
_cell.angle_beta   90.00
_cell.angle_gamma   90.00
#
_symmetry.space_group_name_H-M   'P 1'
#
loop_
_entity.id
_entity.type
_entity.pdbx_description
1 polymer ?
#
loop_
_entity_poly.entity_id
_entity_poly.type
_entity_poly.pdbx_seq_one_letter_code
_entity_poly.pdbx_strand_id
1 'polypeptide(L)'
;MNSSAAVLVVCLCLAGQAMAFEVSFGSCPKESNAVSPFYPLNYIGRWYEIERFAQVWEALGKCAVAYYGIDNTVGMRVTVNNTMRRDLADGRHSRISYRKMNSSAAVLFVCLCLAAQALAFEISLGSCRKESGAVTPFLPTRYVGKWYEIERFAQIWELAGKCATADYELDQDVSGRVTVKNTMQTIFGGEVSQSGYADLTSQDKGELNVVFNVPIFGKREAPYWVLATDYDNYSLVYSCTDLLGFLKIESVWVLGRAPTLTDAAQKEVDAAIELNKINKRALKPTKQDC
;
A
#
# COMPACT_ATOMS: atom_id res chain seq x y z
N MET A 1 2.83 -7.65 31.02
CA MET A 1 4.24 -7.18 30.98
C MET A 1 4.74 -7.50 29.58
N ASN A 2 4.57 -6.55 28.66
CA ASN A 2 5.65 -5.73 28.06
C ASN A 2 6.60 -6.58 27.21
N SER A 3 6.97 -6.26 25.97
CA SER A 3 6.66 -5.20 25.02
C SER A 3 7.32 -5.66 23.70
N SER A 4 6.99 -5.03 22.57
CA SER A 4 7.91 -4.89 21.42
C SER A 4 8.07 -6.08 20.45
N ALA A 5 7.01 -6.59 19.81
CA ALA A 5 7.18 -7.67 18.83
C ALA A 5 6.54 -7.51 17.43
N ALA A 6 5.75 -6.49 17.11
CA ALA A 6 4.99 -6.55 15.83
C ALA A 6 4.95 -5.29 14.96
N VAL A 7 5.42 -4.13 15.41
CA VAL A 7 5.26 -2.88 14.64
C VAL A 7 6.52 -2.47 13.86
N LEU A 8 7.61 -3.22 13.95
CA LEU A 8 8.88 -2.85 13.30
C LEU A 8 9.13 -3.49 11.91
N VAL A 9 8.16 -4.20 11.32
CA VAL A 9 8.43 -5.07 10.14
C VAL A 9 7.97 -4.46 8.80
N VAL A 10 7.27 -3.33 8.77
CA VAL A 10 6.85 -2.70 7.49
C VAL A 10 7.85 -1.66 6.97
N CYS A 11 8.92 -1.35 7.69
CA CYS A 11 10.03 -0.53 7.18
C CYS A 11 11.04 -1.29 6.29
N LEU A 12 10.77 -2.55 5.93
CA LEU A 12 11.78 -3.41 5.31
C LEU A 12 11.86 -3.40 3.78
N CYS A 13 11.12 -2.55 3.06
CA CYS A 13 11.19 -2.60 1.59
C CYS A 13 11.83 -1.42 0.87
N LEU A 14 11.92 -0.19 1.40
CA LEU A 14 12.24 0.93 0.51
C LEU A 14 13.09 2.01 1.16
N ALA A 15 14.38 1.72 1.37
CA ALA A 15 15.47 2.65 1.06
C ALA A 15 16.83 2.08 1.51
N GLY A 16 17.70 1.75 0.55
CA GLY A 16 19.15 1.91 0.75
C GLY A 16 20.02 0.67 0.91
N GLN A 17 19.51 -0.56 0.86
CA GLN A 17 20.37 -1.73 0.65
C GLN A 17 19.87 -2.54 -0.55
N ALA A 18 20.67 -2.48 -1.61
CA ALA A 18 20.50 -3.22 -2.86
C ALA A 18 20.27 -4.71 -2.58
N MET A 19 19.05 -5.18 -2.78
CA MET A 19 18.74 -6.60 -2.79
C MET A 19 17.79 -6.84 -3.96
N ALA A 20 18.35 -7.41 -5.02
CA ALA A 20 17.60 -8.00 -6.09
C ALA A 20 16.94 -9.27 -5.56
N PHE A 21 15.62 -9.30 -5.48
CA PHE A 21 14.90 -10.52 -5.19
C PHE A 21 13.92 -10.79 -6.32
N GLU A 22 14.00 -11.99 -6.88
CA GLU A 22 12.84 -12.59 -7.52
C GLU A 22 11.98 -13.19 -6.40
N VAL A 23 10.73 -12.76 -6.31
CA VAL A 23 9.78 -13.34 -5.37
C VAL A 23 9.16 -14.55 -6.06
N SER A 24 9.58 -15.75 -5.66
CA SER A 24 8.98 -17.01 -6.11
C SER A 24 8.22 -17.68 -4.96
N PHE A 25 7.14 -18.40 -5.30
CA PHE A 25 6.35 -19.13 -4.31
C PHE A 25 7.06 -20.44 -3.92
N GLY A 26 7.36 -20.61 -2.63
CA GLY A 26 7.96 -21.81 -2.08
C GLY A 26 9.07 -21.53 -1.07
N SER A 27 9.54 -22.59 -0.40
CA SER A 27 10.75 -22.50 0.43
C SER A 27 11.99 -22.44 -0.46
N CYS A 28 13.02 -21.69 -0.05
CA CYS A 28 14.33 -21.76 -0.69
C CYS A 28 14.82 -23.23 -0.73
N PRO A 29 15.59 -23.63 -1.76
CA PRO A 29 16.22 -24.95 -1.80
C PRO A 29 16.98 -25.20 -0.49
N LYS A 30 16.63 -26.30 0.21
CA LYS A 30 17.24 -26.63 1.51
C LYS A 30 18.67 -27.16 1.38
N GLU A 31 19.03 -27.66 0.21
CA GLU A 31 20.37 -28.14 -0.12
C GLU A 31 21.03 -27.16 -1.09
N SER A 32 22.15 -26.58 -0.68
CA SER A 32 23.00 -25.82 -1.58
C SER A 32 24.06 -26.74 -2.16
N ASN A 33 24.03 -26.96 -3.49
CA ASN A 33 25.12 -27.59 -4.23
C ASN A 33 26.29 -26.60 -4.43
N ALA A 34 26.71 -25.95 -3.35
CA ALA A 34 27.81 -25.01 -3.38
C ALA A 34 29.09 -25.76 -3.75
N VAL A 35 29.87 -25.21 -4.69
CA VAL A 35 31.13 -25.80 -5.11
C VAL A 35 32.07 -25.90 -3.90
N SER A 36 32.51 -27.12 -3.59
CA SER A 36 33.46 -27.40 -2.52
C SER A 36 34.47 -28.45 -3.00
N PRO A 37 35.79 -28.20 -2.87
CA PRO A 37 36.41 -27.00 -2.32
C PRO A 37 36.31 -25.78 -3.26
N PHE A 38 36.04 -24.60 -2.71
CA PHE A 38 36.08 -23.33 -3.45
C PHE A 38 37.42 -22.63 -3.23
N TYR A 39 38.08 -22.20 -4.31
CA TYR A 39 39.37 -21.51 -4.26
C TYR A 39 39.22 -20.05 -4.71
N PRO A 40 39.09 -19.09 -3.79
CA PRO A 40 38.78 -17.68 -4.11
C PRO A 40 39.82 -17.02 -5.02
N LEU A 41 41.09 -17.44 -4.94
CA LEU A 41 42.17 -16.93 -5.78
C LEU A 41 41.95 -17.21 -7.27
N ASN A 42 41.25 -18.29 -7.61
CA ASN A 42 40.91 -18.60 -9.01
C ASN A 42 39.72 -17.78 -9.52
N TYR A 43 39.04 -17.06 -8.63
CA TYR A 43 37.84 -16.28 -8.93
C TYR A 43 38.11 -14.77 -9.04
N ILE A 44 39.35 -14.32 -8.82
CA ILE A 44 39.74 -12.91 -8.96
C ILE A 44 39.75 -12.48 -10.42
N GLY A 45 39.56 -11.19 -10.66
CA GLY A 45 39.59 -10.58 -11.98
C GLY A 45 38.21 -10.19 -12.48
N ARG A 46 38.07 -10.11 -13.81
CA ARG A 46 36.89 -9.54 -14.47
C ARG A 46 35.92 -10.63 -14.88
N TRP A 47 34.69 -10.51 -14.44
CA TRP A 47 33.58 -11.39 -14.78
C TRP A 47 32.50 -10.62 -15.54
N TYR A 48 31.93 -11.26 -16.54
CA TYR A 48 30.79 -10.76 -17.29
C TYR A 48 29.54 -11.44 -16.78
N GLU A 49 28.53 -10.63 -16.49
CA GLU A 49 27.22 -11.15 -16.15
C GLU A 49 26.51 -11.54 -17.46
N ILE A 50 26.20 -12.82 -17.59
CA ILE A 50 25.61 -13.39 -18.82
C ILE A 50 24.09 -13.36 -18.73
N GLU A 51 23.53 -13.82 -17.61
CA GLU A 51 22.10 -13.87 -17.34
C GLU A 51 21.82 -13.52 -15.87
N ARG A 52 20.66 -12.93 -15.64
CA ARG A 52 20.18 -12.55 -14.32
C ARG A 52 18.67 -12.37 -14.32
N PHE A 53 18.09 -12.34 -13.13
CA PHE A 53 16.73 -11.87 -12.95
C PHE A 53 16.61 -10.37 -13.24
N ALA A 54 15.44 -9.94 -13.73
CA ALA A 54 15.20 -8.57 -14.10
C ALA A 54 15.24 -7.64 -12.86
N GLN A 55 16.19 -6.69 -12.83
CA GLN A 55 16.34 -5.72 -11.75
C GLN A 55 15.98 -4.31 -12.22
N VAL A 56 15.10 -3.63 -11.49
CA VAL A 56 14.53 -2.32 -11.87
C VAL A 56 15.60 -1.23 -12.01
N TRP A 57 16.66 -1.26 -11.18
CA TRP A 57 17.74 -0.26 -11.21
C TRP A 57 18.85 -0.56 -12.24
N GLU A 58 18.89 -1.76 -12.80
CA GLU A 58 19.83 -2.15 -13.87
C GLU A 58 19.19 -2.08 -15.26
N ALA A 59 17.89 -1.77 -15.34
CA ALA A 59 17.12 -1.61 -16.58
C ALA A 59 17.68 -0.53 -17.53
N LEU A 60 18.50 0.39 -17.00
CA LEU A 60 19.13 1.47 -17.75
C LEU A 60 20.56 1.14 -18.22
N GLY A 61 21.11 -0.01 -17.85
CA GLY A 61 22.49 -0.41 -18.11
C GLY A 61 22.60 -1.66 -18.98
N LYS A 62 23.60 -1.69 -19.88
CA LYS A 62 24.01 -2.86 -20.67
C LYS A 62 25.45 -3.25 -20.32
N CYS A 63 25.81 -4.49 -20.62
CA CYS A 63 27.16 -5.03 -20.40
C CYS A 63 27.63 -4.86 -18.95
N ALA A 64 26.96 -5.53 -18.01
CA ALA A 64 27.36 -5.53 -16.61
C ALA A 64 28.66 -6.33 -16.43
N VAL A 65 29.59 -5.73 -15.68
CA VAL A 65 30.93 -6.28 -15.43
C VAL A 65 31.22 -6.18 -13.94
N ALA A 66 31.58 -7.31 -13.34
CA ALA A 66 32.04 -7.41 -11.96
C ALA A 66 33.56 -7.59 -11.92
N TYR A 67 34.23 -6.83 -11.04
CA TYR A 67 35.65 -6.98 -10.77
C TYR A 67 35.83 -7.53 -9.35
N TYR A 68 36.37 -8.74 -9.26
CA TYR A 68 36.66 -9.42 -8.00
C TYR A 68 38.13 -9.21 -7.64
N GLY A 69 38.38 -8.66 -6.46
CA GLY A 69 39.71 -8.47 -5.89
C GLY A 69 39.82 -9.08 -4.51
N ILE A 70 41.03 -9.12 -3.97
CA ILE A 70 41.26 -9.52 -2.58
C ILE A 70 41.83 -8.32 -1.84
N ASP A 71 41.14 -7.94 -0.77
CA ASP A 71 41.66 -7.00 0.21
C ASP A 71 42.29 -7.82 1.34
N ASN A 72 43.61 -7.73 1.48
CA ASN A 72 44.40 -8.47 2.48
C ASN A 72 44.54 -7.72 3.81
N THR A 73 43.97 -6.51 3.93
CA THR A 73 44.17 -5.67 5.12
C THR A 73 43.41 -6.18 6.36
N VAL A 74 42.44 -7.09 6.19
CA VAL A 74 41.58 -7.61 7.28
C VAL A 74 41.36 -9.13 7.15
N GLY A 75 42.35 -9.87 6.65
CA GLY A 75 42.21 -11.27 6.20
C GLY A 75 41.77 -11.36 4.74
N MET A 76 41.62 -12.57 4.17
CA MET A 76 41.28 -12.76 2.75
C MET A 76 39.82 -12.36 2.46
N ARG A 77 39.55 -11.05 2.31
CA ARG A 77 38.23 -10.51 1.98
C ARG A 77 38.11 -10.32 0.47
N VAL A 78 37.12 -10.96 -0.14
CA VAL A 78 36.78 -10.72 -1.55
C VAL A 78 36.08 -9.36 -1.65
N THR A 79 36.61 -8.48 -2.50
CA THR A 79 35.98 -7.19 -2.86
C THR A 79 35.36 -7.31 -4.23
N VAL A 80 34.19 -6.70 -4.41
CA VAL A 80 33.45 -6.71 -5.68
C VAL A 80 33.14 -5.29 -6.08
N ASN A 81 33.49 -4.93 -7.31
CA ASN A 81 33.12 -3.66 -7.92
C ASN A 81 32.35 -3.90 -9.21
N ASN A 82 31.06 -3.54 -9.21
CA ASN A 82 30.17 -3.74 -10.35
C ASN A 82 30.07 -2.44 -11.16
N THR A 83 30.19 -2.57 -12.47
CA THR A 83 30.07 -1.46 -13.42
C THR A 83 29.15 -1.83 -14.57
N MET A 84 28.41 -0.85 -15.07
CA MET A 84 27.54 -1.00 -16.24
C MET A 84 27.80 0.13 -17.23
N ARG A 85 27.51 -0.13 -18.52
CA ARG A 85 27.48 0.91 -19.55
C ARG A 85 26.07 1.41 -19.75
N ARG A 86 25.90 2.72 -19.84
CA ARG A 86 24.63 3.34 -20.23
C ARG A 86 24.81 4.10 -21.53
N ASP A 87 23.89 3.86 -22.46
CA ASP A 87 23.79 4.62 -23.71
C ASP A 87 23.15 5.98 -23.39
N LEU A 88 23.83 7.06 -23.75
CA LEU A 88 23.32 8.42 -23.64
C LEU A 88 22.54 8.80 -24.91
N ALA A 89 21.63 9.75 -24.79
CA ALA A 89 20.77 10.19 -25.91
C ALA A 89 21.56 10.75 -27.10
N ASP A 90 22.81 11.15 -26.89
CA ASP A 90 23.74 11.65 -27.90
C ASP A 90 24.62 10.56 -28.54
N GLY A 91 24.32 9.28 -28.28
CA GLY A 91 25.06 8.13 -28.81
C GLY A 91 26.38 7.83 -28.10
N ARG A 92 26.75 8.58 -27.05
CA ARG A 92 27.94 8.28 -26.24
C ARG A 92 27.64 7.24 -25.17
N HIS A 93 28.67 6.51 -24.73
CA HIS A 93 28.56 5.57 -23.62
C HIS A 93 29.15 6.17 -22.34
N SER A 94 28.43 6.07 -21.23
CA SER A 94 28.93 6.43 -19.90
C SER A 94 29.10 5.18 -19.02
N ARG A 95 30.12 5.19 -18.15
CA ARG A 95 30.32 4.13 -17.15
C ARG A 95 29.65 4.56 -15.86
N ILE A 96 28.73 3.75 -15.37
CA ILE A 96 28.10 3.96 -14.06
C ILE A 96 28.79 3.03 -13.07
N SER A 97 29.29 3.61 -11.98
CA SER A 97 29.83 2.86 -10.83
C SER A 97 28.96 3.18 -9.62
N TYR A 98 28.43 2.14 -9.00
CA TYR A 98 27.56 2.27 -7.83
C TYR A 98 28.46 2.21 -6.59
N ARG A 99 28.51 3.31 -5.83
CA ARG A 99 29.21 3.35 -4.55
C ARG A 99 28.21 3.07 -3.44
N LYS A 100 28.58 2.22 -2.48
CA LYS A 100 27.75 1.91 -1.31
C LYS A 100 27.40 3.23 -0.61
N MET A 101 26.10 3.53 -0.52
CA MET A 101 25.62 4.75 0.13
C MET A 101 26.03 4.71 1.61
N ASN A 102 26.56 5.82 2.14
CA ASN A 102 26.97 5.85 3.55
C ASN A 102 25.74 5.76 4.47
N SER A 103 25.93 5.22 5.69
CA SER A 103 24.85 4.89 6.61
C SER A 103 23.96 6.10 6.96
N SER A 104 24.55 7.28 7.07
CA SER A 104 23.84 8.52 7.42
C SER A 104 22.97 9.05 6.28
N ALA A 105 23.45 9.00 5.03
CA ALA A 105 22.65 9.37 3.86
C ALA A 105 21.54 8.34 3.59
N ALA A 106 21.79 7.06 3.88
CA ALA A 106 20.76 6.02 3.82
C ALA A 106 19.64 6.30 4.83
N VAL A 107 19.96 6.64 6.08
CA VAL A 107 18.95 7.01 7.09
C VAL A 107 18.16 8.26 6.68
N LEU A 108 18.83 9.31 6.20
CA LEU A 108 18.13 10.53 5.75
C LEU A 108 17.22 10.26 4.55
N PHE A 109 17.67 9.43 3.59
CA PHE A 109 16.88 9.03 2.45
C PHE A 109 15.68 8.16 2.86
N VAL A 110 15.86 7.23 3.81
CA VAL A 110 14.75 6.47 4.43
C VAL A 110 13.76 7.43 5.10
N CYS A 111 14.21 8.40 5.89
CA CYS A 111 13.34 9.37 6.54
C CYS A 111 12.58 10.23 5.53
N LEU A 112 13.21 10.64 4.43
CA LEU A 112 12.57 11.38 3.34
C LEU A 112 11.58 10.51 2.55
N CYS A 113 11.88 9.24 2.32
CA CYS A 113 10.97 8.27 1.72
C CYS A 113 9.76 7.98 2.64
N LEU A 114 9.98 7.85 3.94
CA LEU A 114 8.91 7.70 4.94
C LEU A 114 8.06 8.97 5.04
N ALA A 115 8.66 10.16 5.00
CA ALA A 115 7.93 11.42 4.94
C ALA A 115 7.12 11.56 3.64
N ALA A 116 7.65 11.07 2.52
CA ALA A 116 6.92 11.02 1.25
C ALA A 116 5.79 9.98 1.26
N GLN A 117 5.94 8.86 2.00
CA GLN A 117 4.89 7.84 2.19
C GLN A 117 3.81 8.28 3.20
N ALA A 118 4.16 9.11 4.18
CA ALA A 118 3.21 9.73 5.11
C ALA A 118 2.25 10.73 4.42
N LEU A 119 2.47 11.05 3.14
CA LEU A 119 1.52 11.80 2.32
C LEU A 119 0.40 10.93 1.73
N ALA A 120 0.49 9.61 1.86
CA ALA A 120 -0.40 8.66 1.18
C ALA A 120 -1.25 7.81 2.16
N PHE A 121 -1.00 7.91 3.46
CA PHE A 121 -2.00 7.65 4.50
C PHE A 121 -2.18 8.96 5.27
N GLU A 122 -3.40 9.34 5.63
CA GLU A 122 -3.58 10.32 6.72
C GLU A 122 -3.22 9.65 8.05
N ILE A 123 -1.93 9.37 8.23
CA ILE A 123 -1.33 9.16 9.54
C ILE A 123 -1.22 10.54 10.16
N SER A 124 -2.18 10.88 11.01
CA SER A 124 -2.20 12.16 11.70
C SER A 124 -1.98 11.98 13.19
N LEU A 125 -1.42 13.02 13.83
CA LEU A 125 -1.27 13.05 15.28
C LEU A 125 -2.65 13.14 15.94
N GLY A 126 -2.85 12.35 16.98
CA GLY A 126 -4.09 12.31 17.75
C GLY A 126 -4.60 10.89 17.97
N SER A 127 -5.86 10.80 18.39
CA SER A 127 -6.55 9.53 18.59
C SER A 127 -7.88 9.54 17.86
N CYS A 128 -8.37 8.34 17.52
CA CYS A 128 -9.70 8.15 16.98
C CYS A 128 -10.77 8.60 17.97
N ARG A 129 -11.90 9.08 17.45
CA ARG A 129 -13.05 9.38 18.29
C ARG A 129 -13.62 8.08 18.87
N LYS A 130 -14.07 8.13 20.13
CA LYS A 130 -14.66 6.98 20.81
C LYS A 130 -16.10 6.71 20.39
N GLU A 131 -16.85 7.76 20.08
CA GLU A 131 -18.24 7.64 19.67
C GLU A 131 -18.33 7.56 18.15
N SER A 132 -19.04 6.55 17.66
CA SER A 132 -19.10 6.26 16.22
C SER A 132 -19.83 7.33 15.42
N GLY A 133 -20.77 8.07 16.03
CA GLY A 133 -21.69 8.99 15.36
C GLY A 133 -22.43 8.36 14.16
N ALA A 134 -22.52 7.04 14.11
CA ALA A 134 -23.10 6.32 12.99
C ALA A 134 -24.62 6.47 12.97
N VAL A 135 -25.20 6.42 11.77
CA VAL A 135 -26.65 6.52 11.58
C VAL A 135 -27.39 5.46 12.38
N THR A 136 -28.53 5.84 12.93
CA THR A 136 -29.43 4.98 13.72
C THR A 136 -30.87 5.43 13.45
N PRO A 137 -31.81 4.54 13.07
CA PRO A 137 -31.59 3.12 12.75
C PRO A 137 -30.83 2.94 11.42
N PHE A 138 -29.99 1.91 11.33
CA PHE A 138 -29.34 1.49 10.08
C PHE A 138 -30.04 0.27 9.48
N LEU A 139 -30.35 0.34 8.19
CA LEU A 139 -31.05 -0.72 7.44
C LEU A 139 -30.12 -1.34 6.38
N PRO A 140 -29.42 -2.46 6.70
CA PRO A 140 -28.47 -3.10 5.77
C PRO A 140 -29.11 -3.50 4.44
N THR A 141 -30.37 -3.96 4.48
CA THR A 141 -31.12 -4.38 3.28
C THR A 141 -31.38 -3.26 2.29
N ARG A 142 -31.36 -1.99 2.72
CA ARG A 142 -31.42 -0.81 1.84
C ARG A 142 -30.04 -0.35 1.39
N TYR A 143 -28.99 -0.73 2.13
CA TYR A 143 -27.62 -0.30 1.87
C TYR A 143 -26.92 -1.16 0.81
N VAL A 144 -27.35 -2.41 0.62
CA VAL A 144 -26.78 -3.31 -0.40
C VAL A 144 -26.92 -2.78 -1.83
N GLY A 145 -26.17 -3.39 -2.75
CA GLY A 145 -26.02 -2.97 -4.15
C GLY A 145 -24.75 -2.18 -4.40
N LYS A 146 -24.64 -1.66 -5.62
CA LYS A 146 -23.47 -0.90 -6.09
C LYS A 146 -23.44 0.51 -5.47
N TRP A 147 -22.24 0.93 -5.10
CA TRP A 147 -21.87 2.29 -4.75
C TRP A 147 -20.63 2.72 -5.53
N TYR A 148 -20.64 3.95 -6.02
CA TYR A 148 -19.51 4.62 -6.65
C TYR A 148 -18.77 5.43 -5.61
N GLU A 149 -17.44 5.32 -5.58
CA GLU A 149 -16.63 6.21 -4.74
C GLU A 149 -16.51 7.58 -5.42
N ILE A 150 -17.09 8.61 -4.81
CA ILE A 150 -17.11 9.97 -5.36
C ILE A 150 -15.91 10.77 -4.86
N GLU A 151 -15.67 10.72 -3.56
CA GLU A 151 -14.53 11.35 -2.92
C GLU A 151 -13.99 10.44 -1.82
N ARG A 152 -12.71 10.58 -1.51
CA ARG A 152 -12.09 9.87 -0.39
C ARG A 152 -10.87 10.57 0.14
N PHE A 153 -10.43 10.17 1.33
CA PHE A 153 -9.08 10.51 1.78
C PHE A 153 -8.05 9.79 0.92
N ALA A 154 -6.89 10.42 0.71
CA ALA A 154 -5.83 9.83 -0.11
C ALA A 154 -5.35 8.51 0.53
N GLN A 155 -5.51 7.40 -0.20
CA GLN A 155 -5.01 6.07 0.20
C GLN A 155 -3.90 5.59 -0.75
N ILE A 156 -2.85 4.98 -0.18
CA ILE A 156 -1.70 4.41 -0.93
C ILE A 156 -2.14 3.39 -1.99
N TRP A 157 -3.14 2.58 -1.67
CA TRP A 157 -3.59 1.46 -2.50
C TRP A 157 -4.36 1.87 -3.76
N GLU A 158 -4.73 3.14 -3.83
CA GLU A 158 -5.53 3.69 -4.92
C GLU A 158 -4.83 4.92 -5.53
N LEU A 159 -3.50 4.96 -5.45
CA LEU A 159 -2.71 5.97 -6.12
C LEU A 159 -3.03 5.94 -7.62
N ALA A 160 -3.83 6.92 -8.03
CA ALA A 160 -4.20 7.25 -9.40
C ALA A 160 -5.15 6.29 -10.15
N GLY A 161 -5.81 5.35 -9.47
CA GLY A 161 -6.90 4.60 -10.09
C GLY A 161 -8.17 5.43 -10.31
N LYS A 162 -9.04 4.99 -11.21
CA LYS A 162 -10.35 5.59 -11.50
C LYS A 162 -11.44 4.53 -11.46
N CYS A 163 -12.71 4.94 -11.52
CA CYS A 163 -13.84 4.03 -11.59
C CYS A 163 -13.98 3.12 -10.37
N ALA A 164 -13.61 3.63 -9.19
CA ALA A 164 -13.71 2.84 -7.97
C ALA A 164 -15.18 2.64 -7.59
N THR A 165 -15.57 1.39 -7.37
CA THR A 165 -16.92 0.99 -6.95
C THR A 165 -16.86 -0.07 -5.87
N ALA A 166 -17.83 -0.05 -4.96
CA ALA A 166 -18.07 -1.09 -3.97
C ALA A 166 -19.42 -1.76 -4.25
N ASP A 167 -19.42 -3.06 -4.52
CA ASP A 167 -20.62 -3.87 -4.65
C ASP A 167 -20.87 -4.61 -3.33
N TYR A 168 -21.98 -4.29 -2.65
CA TYR A 168 -22.38 -4.92 -1.39
C TYR A 168 -23.51 -5.92 -1.61
N GLU A 169 -23.41 -7.10 -1.00
CA GLU A 169 -24.47 -8.12 -1.04
C GLU A 169 -24.71 -8.70 0.35
N LEU A 170 -25.94 -9.13 0.63
CA LEU A 170 -26.21 -9.87 1.88
C LEU A 170 -25.59 -11.25 1.77
N ASP A 171 -24.86 -11.66 2.80
CA ASP A 171 -24.36 -13.01 2.93
C ASP A 171 -25.56 -13.95 3.19
N GLN A 172 -25.72 -14.96 2.34
CA GLN A 172 -26.81 -15.93 2.44
C GLN A 172 -26.54 -16.99 3.50
N ASP A 173 -25.27 -17.24 3.83
CA ASP A 173 -24.82 -18.27 4.76
C ASP A 173 -24.69 -17.72 6.19
N VAL A 174 -24.42 -16.42 6.34
CA VAL A 174 -24.23 -15.76 7.63
C VAL A 174 -25.19 -14.59 7.81
N SER A 175 -26.22 -14.81 8.62
CA SER A 175 -27.24 -13.79 8.92
C SER A 175 -26.60 -12.48 9.46
N GLY A 176 -26.94 -11.36 8.82
CA GLY A 176 -26.47 -10.03 9.21
C GLY A 176 -25.09 -9.63 8.68
N ARG A 177 -24.39 -10.53 7.98
CA ARG A 177 -23.14 -10.21 7.29
C ARG A 177 -23.42 -9.64 5.89
N VAL A 178 -22.60 -8.68 5.48
CA VAL A 178 -22.62 -8.09 4.15
C VAL A 178 -21.29 -8.40 3.47
N THR A 179 -21.29 -9.05 2.32
CA THR A 179 -20.07 -9.21 1.51
C THR A 179 -19.81 -7.92 0.72
N VAL A 180 -18.54 -7.63 0.46
CA VAL A 180 -18.13 -6.46 -0.32
C VAL A 180 -17.13 -6.88 -1.39
N LYS A 181 -17.34 -6.39 -2.62
CA LYS A 181 -16.33 -6.44 -3.69
C LYS A 181 -16.01 -5.02 -4.13
N ASN A 182 -14.81 -4.56 -3.83
CA ASN A 182 -14.27 -3.32 -4.34
C ASN A 182 -13.60 -3.58 -5.69
N THR A 183 -13.86 -2.72 -6.67
CA THR A 183 -13.27 -2.79 -8.02
C THR A 183 -12.81 -1.41 -8.44
N MET A 184 -11.68 -1.32 -9.15
CA MET A 184 -11.11 -0.07 -9.63
C MET A 184 -10.28 -0.30 -10.91
N GLN A 185 -10.25 0.68 -11.81
CA GLN A 185 -9.31 0.71 -12.93
C GLN A 185 -8.00 1.36 -12.53
N THR A 186 -6.88 0.71 -12.83
CA THR A 186 -5.53 1.21 -12.57
C THR A 186 -5.09 2.25 -13.62
N ILE A 187 -4.07 3.03 -13.31
CA ILE A 187 -3.42 3.95 -14.28
C ILE A 187 -2.89 3.24 -15.54
N PHE A 188 -2.67 1.93 -15.47
CA PHE A 188 -2.15 1.13 -16.59
C PHE A 188 -3.28 0.52 -17.44
N GLY A 189 -4.54 0.87 -17.17
CA GLY A 189 -5.72 0.41 -17.92
C GLY A 189 -6.23 -0.98 -17.53
N GLY A 190 -5.58 -1.67 -16.59
CA GLY A 190 -6.08 -2.94 -16.04
C GLY A 190 -7.07 -2.72 -14.89
N GLU A 191 -7.96 -3.69 -14.67
CA GLU A 191 -8.89 -3.72 -13.53
C GLU A 191 -8.28 -4.49 -12.36
N VAL A 192 -8.47 -3.98 -11.15
CA VAL A 192 -8.14 -4.67 -9.89
C VAL A 192 -9.39 -4.77 -9.03
N SER A 193 -9.53 -5.88 -8.31
CA SER A 193 -10.63 -6.08 -7.37
C SER A 193 -10.17 -6.72 -6.08
N GLN A 194 -10.85 -6.39 -4.98
CA GLN A 194 -10.63 -6.97 -3.67
C GLN A 194 -11.99 -7.31 -3.02
N SER A 195 -12.11 -8.55 -2.57
CA SER A 195 -13.30 -9.03 -1.85
C SER A 195 -13.06 -9.12 -0.36
N GLY A 196 -14.10 -8.83 0.42
CA GLY A 196 -14.13 -8.91 1.86
C GLY A 196 -15.57 -9.07 2.36
N TYR A 197 -15.76 -8.89 3.66
CA TYR A 197 -17.07 -8.88 4.28
C TYR A 197 -17.12 -7.86 5.43
N ALA A 198 -18.32 -7.48 5.84
CA ALA A 198 -18.60 -6.57 6.91
C ALA A 198 -19.59 -7.21 7.87
N ASP A 199 -19.25 -7.25 9.15
CA ASP A 199 -20.13 -7.71 10.23
C ASP A 199 -20.67 -6.50 10.99
N LEU A 200 -21.96 -6.47 11.29
CA LEU A 200 -22.56 -5.45 12.16
C LEU A 200 -22.03 -5.63 13.59
N THR A 201 -21.48 -4.56 14.16
CA THR A 201 -20.97 -4.57 15.54
C THR A 201 -22.00 -4.05 16.55
N SER A 202 -23.08 -3.45 16.07
CA SER A 202 -24.16 -2.91 16.91
C SER A 202 -25.51 -3.12 16.24
N GLN A 203 -26.51 -3.45 17.04
CA GLN A 203 -27.89 -3.61 16.56
C GLN A 203 -28.46 -2.24 16.19
N ASP A 204 -28.99 -2.12 14.99
CA ASP A 204 -29.62 -0.90 14.44
C ASP A 204 -28.70 0.31 14.26
N LYS A 205 -27.38 0.19 14.38
CA LYS A 205 -26.44 1.28 14.04
C LYS A 205 -25.62 0.95 12.82
N GLY A 206 -25.22 1.99 12.08
CA GLY A 206 -24.29 1.89 10.95
C GLY A 206 -22.85 1.62 11.40
N GLU A 207 -22.64 0.81 12.43
CA GLU A 207 -21.33 0.41 12.93
C GLU A 207 -21.02 -0.99 12.42
N LEU A 208 -19.99 -1.09 11.58
CA LEU A 208 -19.54 -2.33 10.99
C LEU A 208 -18.06 -2.55 11.29
N ASN A 209 -17.65 -3.82 11.30
CA ASN A 209 -16.26 -4.23 11.23
C ASN A 209 -16.02 -4.88 9.87
N VAL A 210 -15.23 -4.24 9.02
CA VAL A 210 -14.93 -4.74 7.68
C VAL A 210 -13.65 -5.56 7.74
N VAL A 211 -13.69 -6.72 7.09
CA VAL A 211 -12.62 -7.70 7.04
C VAL A 211 -12.19 -7.93 5.60
N PHE A 212 -10.92 -7.67 5.31
CA PHE A 212 -10.27 -8.02 4.05
C PHE A 212 -9.15 -9.02 4.28
N ASN A 213 -8.97 -9.94 3.34
CA ASN A 213 -7.81 -10.83 3.34
C ASN A 213 -6.74 -10.22 2.44
N VAL A 214 -5.70 -9.66 3.04
CA VAL A 214 -4.61 -9.01 2.31
C VAL A 214 -3.52 -10.06 2.06
N PRO A 215 -3.07 -10.26 0.80
CA PRO A 215 -1.94 -11.12 0.51
C PRO A 215 -0.74 -10.80 1.42
N ILE A 216 -0.05 -11.82 1.93
CA ILE A 216 1.12 -11.71 2.83
C ILE A 216 0.79 -11.26 4.27
N PHE A 217 -0.18 -10.36 4.45
CA PHE A 217 -0.55 -9.82 5.75
C PHE A 217 -1.68 -10.59 6.45
N GLY A 218 -2.42 -11.41 5.71
CA GLY A 218 -3.55 -12.19 6.20
C GLY A 218 -4.79 -11.32 6.43
N LYS A 219 -5.66 -11.77 7.33
CA LYS A 219 -6.88 -11.04 7.68
C LYS A 219 -6.54 -9.70 8.33
N ARG A 220 -7.19 -8.65 7.85
CA ARG A 220 -7.15 -7.30 8.39
C ARG A 220 -8.57 -6.83 8.61
N GLU A 221 -8.77 -6.22 9.77
CA GLU A 221 -10.07 -5.74 10.22
C GLU A 221 -9.96 -4.24 10.48
N ALA A 222 -11.00 -3.50 10.13
CA ALA A 222 -11.08 -2.07 10.36
C ALA A 222 -12.51 -1.66 10.72
N PRO A 223 -12.70 -0.74 11.69
CA PRO A 223 -13.98 -0.12 11.93
C PRO A 223 -14.48 0.60 10.67
N TYR A 224 -15.76 0.47 10.37
CA TYR A 224 -16.42 1.12 9.24
C TYR A 224 -17.75 1.69 9.72
N TRP A 225 -17.83 3.01 9.79
CA TRP A 225 -18.98 3.71 10.35
C TRP A 225 -19.67 4.52 9.26
N VAL A 226 -20.94 4.22 9.02
CA VAL A 226 -21.80 5.01 8.13
C VAL A 226 -22.31 6.21 8.94
N LEU A 227 -21.73 7.39 8.68
CA LEU A 227 -22.01 8.61 9.44
C LEU A 227 -23.27 9.34 8.96
N ALA A 228 -23.57 9.27 7.67
CA ALA A 228 -24.78 9.81 7.07
C ALA A 228 -25.09 9.03 5.79
N THR A 229 -26.35 8.71 5.54
CA THR A 229 -26.80 8.14 4.27
C THR A 229 -28.30 8.30 4.14
N ASP A 230 -28.77 8.48 2.91
CA ASP A 230 -30.19 8.35 2.57
C ASP A 230 -30.50 7.02 1.86
N TYR A 231 -29.52 6.12 1.77
CA TYR A 231 -29.53 4.83 1.08
C TYR A 231 -29.63 4.88 -0.45
N ASP A 232 -30.27 5.91 -0.98
CA ASP A 232 -30.71 5.99 -2.38
C ASP A 232 -29.84 6.92 -3.23
N ASN A 233 -29.09 7.84 -2.62
CA ASN A 233 -28.26 8.80 -3.36
C ASN A 233 -26.82 8.87 -2.84
N TYR A 234 -26.60 8.92 -1.52
CA TYR A 234 -25.27 9.14 -0.94
C TYR A 234 -25.01 8.32 0.33
N SER A 235 -23.74 8.15 0.65
CA SER A 235 -23.28 7.67 1.96
C SER A 235 -21.94 8.32 2.32
N LEU A 236 -21.82 8.81 3.54
CA LEU A 236 -20.58 9.27 4.14
C LEU A 236 -20.09 8.22 5.13
N VAL A 237 -18.90 7.71 4.89
CA VAL A 237 -18.30 6.61 5.63
C VAL A 237 -17.01 7.09 6.29
N TYR A 238 -16.78 6.66 7.52
CA TYR A 238 -15.56 6.91 8.26
C TYR A 238 -14.96 5.63 8.83
N SER A 239 -13.65 5.52 8.75
CA SER A 239 -12.85 4.48 9.39
C SER A 239 -11.68 5.12 10.11
N CYS A 240 -11.41 4.66 11.33
CA CYS A 240 -10.26 5.14 12.09
C CYS A 240 -9.71 4.04 12.99
N THR A 241 -8.38 3.90 12.98
CA THR A 241 -7.66 2.98 13.86
C THR A 241 -6.55 3.73 14.59
N ASP A 242 -6.54 3.63 15.92
CA ASP A 242 -5.47 4.17 16.76
C ASP A 242 -4.16 3.39 16.54
N LEU A 243 -3.07 4.14 16.46
CA LEU A 243 -1.71 3.61 16.30
C LEU A 243 -0.80 4.20 17.38
N LEU A 244 -0.17 3.33 18.17
CA LEU A 244 0.77 3.71 19.23
C LEU A 244 0.22 4.68 20.30
N GLY A 245 -1.09 4.94 20.32
CA GLY A 245 -1.78 5.78 21.31
C GLY A 245 -1.71 7.30 21.07
N PHE A 246 -0.95 7.77 20.08
CA PHE A 246 -0.82 9.19 19.72
C PHE A 246 -0.83 9.45 18.21
N LEU A 247 -0.93 8.39 17.40
CA LEU A 247 -1.16 8.46 15.97
C LEU A 247 -2.51 7.80 15.69
N LYS A 248 -3.16 8.23 14.62
CA LYS A 248 -4.32 7.55 14.07
C LYS A 248 -4.14 7.38 12.57
N ILE A 249 -4.71 6.31 12.04
CA ILE A 249 -4.91 6.13 10.60
C ILE A 249 -6.39 6.34 10.37
N GLU A 250 -6.74 7.36 9.59
CA GLU A 250 -8.13 7.65 9.28
C GLU A 250 -8.41 7.59 7.78
N SER A 251 -9.65 7.27 7.44
CA SER A 251 -10.13 7.21 6.07
C SER A 251 -11.59 7.63 6.03
N VAL A 252 -11.92 8.40 5.00
CA VAL A 252 -13.27 8.85 4.71
C VAL A 252 -13.58 8.48 3.28
N TRP A 253 -14.81 8.03 3.04
CA TRP A 253 -15.35 7.84 1.71
C TRP A 253 -16.71 8.53 1.59
N VAL A 254 -16.88 9.28 0.51
CA VAL A 254 -18.16 9.76 0.03
C VAL A 254 -18.56 8.84 -1.11
N LEU A 255 -19.64 8.09 -0.90
CA LEU A 255 -20.16 7.15 -1.87
C LEU A 255 -21.45 7.69 -2.49
N GLY A 256 -21.69 7.38 -3.76
CA GLY A 256 -22.89 7.72 -4.50
C GLY A 256 -23.56 6.50 -5.13
N ARG A 257 -24.88 6.52 -5.31
CA ARG A 257 -25.59 5.51 -6.13
C ARG A 257 -25.41 5.74 -7.63
N ALA A 258 -24.94 6.92 -8.02
CA ALA A 258 -24.55 7.28 -9.37
C ALA A 258 -23.09 7.77 -9.39
N PRO A 259 -22.43 7.82 -10.57
CA PRO A 259 -21.07 8.33 -10.75
C PRO A 259 -20.82 9.78 -10.27
N THR A 260 -21.88 10.53 -9.98
CA THR A 260 -21.86 11.90 -9.49
C THR A 260 -23.00 12.12 -8.48
N LEU A 261 -22.81 13.01 -7.51
CA LEU A 261 -23.87 13.42 -6.58
C LEU A 261 -24.72 14.55 -7.17
N THR A 262 -25.99 14.60 -6.76
CA THR A 262 -26.85 15.78 -6.96
C THR A 262 -26.48 16.89 -5.98
N ASP A 263 -26.81 18.15 -6.28
CA ASP A 263 -26.56 19.27 -5.37
C ASP A 263 -27.19 19.06 -3.98
N ALA A 264 -28.38 18.45 -3.94
CA ALA A 264 -29.05 18.12 -2.69
C ALA A 264 -28.25 17.08 -1.88
N ALA A 265 -27.81 15.99 -2.51
CA ALA A 265 -26.99 14.97 -1.86
C ALA A 265 -25.63 15.52 -1.40
N GLN A 266 -24.99 16.36 -2.23
CA GLN A 266 -23.73 17.00 -1.86
C GLN A 266 -23.88 17.91 -0.64
N LYS A 267 -25.00 18.64 -0.53
CA LYS A 267 -25.27 19.49 0.64
C LYS A 267 -25.42 18.69 1.92
N GLU A 268 -26.10 17.54 1.87
CA GLU A 268 -26.23 16.64 3.02
C GLU A 268 -24.88 16.04 3.43
N VAL A 269 -24.05 15.62 2.46
CA VAL A 269 -22.68 15.15 2.70
C VAL A 269 -21.84 16.24 3.37
N ASP A 270 -21.90 17.47 2.86
CA ASP A 270 -21.16 18.60 3.40
C ASP A 270 -21.57 18.93 4.84
N ALA A 271 -22.88 18.93 5.14
CA ALA A 271 -23.39 19.11 6.49
C ALA A 271 -22.91 17.99 7.44
N ALA A 272 -22.90 16.74 6.98
CA ALA A 272 -22.39 15.62 7.75
C ALA A 272 -20.87 15.70 7.99
N ILE A 273 -20.08 16.15 7.01
CA ILE A 273 -18.64 16.39 7.15
C ILE A 273 -18.38 17.45 8.23
N GLU A 274 -19.12 18.56 8.20
CA GLU A 274 -19.00 19.65 9.19
C GLU A 274 -19.38 19.18 10.60
N LEU A 275 -20.53 18.50 10.73
CA LEU A 275 -21.00 17.93 11.99
C LEU A 275 -19.97 17.00 12.62
N ASN A 276 -19.33 16.17 11.80
CA ASN A 276 -18.35 15.18 12.22
C ASN A 276 -16.91 15.72 12.30
N LYS A 277 -16.71 17.02 12.02
CA LYS A 277 -15.40 17.71 12.04
C LYS A 277 -14.36 17.03 11.14
N ILE A 278 -14.79 16.50 10.02
CA ILE A 278 -13.92 15.86 9.01
C ILE A 278 -13.18 16.95 8.23
N ASN A 279 -11.88 16.76 8.00
CA ASN A 279 -11.08 17.70 7.21
C ASN A 279 -11.44 17.62 5.72
N LYS A 280 -12.39 18.43 5.27
CA LYS A 280 -12.83 18.46 3.86
C LYS A 280 -11.69 18.67 2.85
N ARG A 281 -10.60 19.35 3.21
CA ARG A 281 -9.46 19.60 2.29
C ARG A 281 -8.65 18.34 1.99
N ALA A 282 -8.77 17.32 2.84
CA ALA A 282 -8.12 16.03 2.67
C ALA A 282 -8.86 15.13 1.67
N LEU A 283 -10.15 15.37 1.43
CA LEU A 283 -10.91 14.68 0.41
C LEU A 283 -10.34 14.98 -0.98
N LYS A 284 -10.24 13.91 -1.77
CA LYS A 284 -9.85 13.94 -3.18
C LYS A 284 -10.97 13.30 -3.99
N PRO A 285 -11.37 13.94 -5.11
CA PRO A 285 -12.38 13.36 -5.98
C PRO A 285 -11.80 12.13 -6.69
N THR A 286 -12.64 11.10 -6.83
CA THR A 286 -12.35 9.93 -7.64
C THR A 286 -12.96 10.13 -9.02
N LYS A 287 -12.17 9.89 -10.07
CA LYS A 287 -12.66 10.02 -11.46
C LYS A 287 -13.60 8.86 -11.77
N GLN A 288 -14.78 9.18 -12.29
CA GLN A 288 -15.80 8.21 -12.67
C GLN A 288 -16.14 8.30 -14.18
N ASP A 289 -15.17 8.71 -15.02
CA ASP A 289 -15.26 8.73 -16.48
C ASP A 289 -15.02 7.34 -17.08
N CYS A 290 -15.95 6.45 -16.75
CA CYS A 290 -16.06 5.05 -17.13
C CYS A 290 -17.28 4.92 -18.04
#